data_AF-A0AAX3VMF0-F1
#
_entry.id   AF-A0AAX3VMF0-F1
#
_cell.length_a   1.000
_cell.length_b   1.000
_cell.length_c   1.000
_cell.angle_alpha   90.00
_cell.angle_beta   90.00
_cell.angle_gamma   90.00
#
_symmetry.space_group_name_H-M   'P 1'
#
loop_
_entity.id
_entity.type
_entity.pdbx_description
1 polymer ?
#
loop_
_entity_poly.entity_id
_entity_poly.type
_entity_poly.pdbx_seq_one_letter_code
_entity_poly.pdbx_strand_id
1 'polypeptide(L)'
;MQQLAARLVQRMPWLGEQQHIGRLCRLVDRLELIERGWTAQQIVDQIERHSRSAGLQVAPRGAQRNPLGYFAWLVNRAISSDELAPFEQVARERQQRIAAAQERAAAEQARRQQIAAEAAAIDAVIAAMRQQFPKRTRTTRLFV
;
A
#
# COMPACT_ATOMS: atom_id res chain seq x y z
N MET A 1 -7.05 -8.87 -20.93
CA MET A 1 -8.45 -8.45 -21.17
C MET A 1 -9.43 -9.61 -21.37
N GLN A 2 -9.32 -10.44 -22.42
CA GLN A 2 -10.35 -11.44 -22.77
C GLN A 2 -10.65 -12.44 -21.66
N GLN A 3 -9.64 -12.87 -20.90
CA GLN A 3 -9.80 -13.80 -19.78
C GLN A 3 -10.62 -13.19 -18.62
N LEU A 4 -10.43 -11.90 -18.33
CA LEU A 4 -11.21 -11.19 -17.30
C LEU A 4 -12.68 -11.07 -17.74
N ALA A 5 -12.91 -10.63 -18.98
CA ALA A 5 -14.25 -10.53 -19.56
C ALA A 5 -14.98 -11.89 -19.57
N ALA A 6 -14.30 -12.97 -19.96
CA ALA A 6 -14.88 -14.32 -19.93
C ALA A 6 -15.24 -14.76 -18.50
N ARG A 7 -14.37 -14.49 -17.52
CA ARG A 7 -14.63 -14.78 -16.10
C ARG A 7 -15.76 -13.94 -15.51
N LEU A 8 -15.98 -12.72 -16.00
CA LEU A 8 -17.13 -11.89 -15.63
C LEU A 8 -18.42 -12.47 -16.23
N VAL A 9 -18.41 -12.90 -17.50
CA VAL A 9 -19.57 -13.57 -18.11
C VAL A 9 -19.93 -14.87 -17.39
N GLN A 10 -18.94 -15.66 -16.95
CA GLN A 10 -19.19 -16.87 -16.17
C GLN A 10 -19.91 -16.60 -14.84
N ARG A 11 -19.61 -15.46 -14.19
CA ARG A 11 -20.21 -15.07 -12.90
C ARG A 11 -21.51 -14.29 -13.05
N MET A 12 -21.63 -13.52 -14.12
CA MET A 12 -22.78 -12.69 -14.47
C MET A 12 -23.21 -13.05 -15.91
N PRO A 13 -23.93 -14.18 -16.11
CA PRO A 13 -24.26 -14.69 -17.45
C PRO A 13 -24.99 -13.68 -18.34
N TRP A 14 -25.79 -12.81 -17.72
CA TRP A 14 -26.53 -11.73 -18.40
C TRP A 14 -25.62 -10.74 -19.15
N LEU A 15 -24.31 -10.71 -18.89
CA LEU A 15 -23.33 -9.92 -19.65
C LEU A 15 -23.02 -10.48 -21.05
N GLY A 16 -23.12 -11.81 -21.23
CA GLY A 16 -22.67 -12.50 -22.45
C GLY A 16 -23.79 -12.86 -23.43
N GLU A 17 -25.04 -12.84 -22.98
CA GLU A 17 -26.15 -13.45 -23.73
C GLU A 17 -26.69 -12.59 -24.90
N GLN A 18 -26.49 -11.28 -24.86
CA GLN A 18 -26.98 -10.35 -25.90
C GLN A 18 -25.87 -9.50 -26.54
N GLN A 19 -24.61 -9.72 -26.17
CA GLN A 19 -23.50 -8.85 -26.54
C GLN A 19 -22.25 -9.65 -26.89
N HIS A 20 -21.49 -9.17 -27.88
CA HIS A 20 -20.17 -9.72 -28.17
C HIS A 20 -19.19 -9.43 -27.02
N ILE A 21 -18.44 -10.46 -26.60
CA ILE A 21 -17.42 -10.36 -25.54
C ILE A 21 -16.42 -9.21 -25.76
N GLY A 22 -16.13 -8.85 -27.02
CA GLY A 22 -15.25 -7.72 -27.35
C GLY A 22 -15.78 -6.35 -26.91
N ARG A 23 -17.10 -6.17 -26.73
CA ARG A 23 -17.68 -4.95 -26.14
C ARG A 23 -17.43 -4.89 -24.63
N LEU A 24 -17.54 -6.02 -23.95
CA LEU A 24 -17.20 -6.12 -22.53
C LEU A 24 -15.70 -5.89 -22.30
N CYS A 25 -14.82 -6.45 -23.14
CA CYS A 25 -13.38 -6.19 -23.07
C CYS A 25 -13.08 -4.68 -23.14
N ARG A 26 -13.66 -3.97 -24.12
CA ARG A 26 -13.48 -2.51 -24.27
C ARG A 26 -14.03 -1.72 -23.08
N LEU A 27 -15.13 -2.18 -22.48
CA LEU A 27 -15.69 -1.52 -21.30
C LEU A 27 -14.76 -1.69 -20.09
N VAL A 28 -14.29 -2.91 -19.85
CA VAL A 28 -13.37 -3.23 -18.76
C VAL A 28 -12.04 -2.48 -18.89
N ASP A 29 -11.54 -2.36 -20.13
CA ASP A 29 -10.35 -1.57 -20.49
C ASP A 29 -10.55 -0.08 -20.21
N ARG A 30 -11.69 0.50 -20.63
CA ARG A 30 -12.05 1.89 -20.33
C ARG A 30 -12.16 2.17 -18.83
N LEU A 31 -12.56 1.18 -18.04
CA LEU A 31 -12.67 1.30 -16.57
C LEU A 31 -11.33 1.02 -15.86
N GLU A 32 -10.26 0.73 -16.61
CA GLU A 32 -8.91 0.49 -16.11
C GLU A 32 -8.86 -0.56 -14.97
N LEU A 33 -9.74 -1.56 -15.03
CA LEU A 33 -9.90 -2.52 -13.93
C LEU A 33 -8.70 -3.47 -13.85
N ILE A 34 -8.09 -3.81 -14.98
CA ILE A 34 -6.96 -4.74 -15.04
C ILE A 34 -5.69 -4.06 -14.53
N GLU A 35 -5.47 -2.83 -14.96
CA GLU A 35 -4.36 -1.96 -14.62
C GLU A 35 -4.33 -1.68 -13.12
N ARG A 36 -5.53 -1.56 -12.51
CA ARG A 36 -5.71 -1.42 -11.06
C ARG A 36 -5.68 -2.74 -10.29
N GLY A 37 -5.40 -3.86 -10.96
CA GLY A 37 -5.23 -5.19 -10.36
C GLY A 37 -6.51 -5.94 -10.02
N TRP A 38 -7.68 -5.50 -10.51
CA TRP A 38 -8.95 -6.11 -10.17
C TRP A 38 -9.18 -7.44 -10.89
N THR A 39 -9.59 -8.44 -10.12
CA THR A 39 -10.05 -9.73 -10.65
C THR A 39 -11.56 -9.76 -10.81
N ALA A 40 -12.08 -10.65 -11.66
CA ALA A 40 -13.52 -10.82 -11.86
C ALA A 40 -14.27 -11.13 -10.56
N GLN A 41 -13.66 -11.94 -9.68
CA GLN A 41 -14.24 -12.27 -8.38
C GLN A 41 -14.36 -11.02 -7.51
N GLN A 42 -13.27 -10.26 -7.37
CA GLN A 42 -13.27 -9.05 -6.54
C GLN A 42 -14.26 -8.00 -7.02
N ILE A 43 -14.39 -7.84 -8.35
CA ILE A 43 -15.37 -6.92 -8.94
C ILE A 43 -16.79 -7.34 -8.55
N VAL A 44 -17.13 -8.62 -8.71
CA VAL A 44 -18.45 -9.15 -8.35
C VAL A 44 -18.70 -9.01 -6.85
N ASP A 45 -17.76 -9.43 -6.00
CA ASP A 45 -17.88 -9.34 -4.55
C ASP A 45 -18.06 -7.88 -4.09
N GLN A 46 -17.38 -6.94 -4.74
CA GLN A 46 -17.49 -5.53 -4.40
C GLN A 46 -18.84 -4.95 -4.82
N ILE A 47 -19.32 -5.29 -6.03
CA ILE A 47 -20.67 -4.92 -6.49
C ILE A 47 -21.73 -5.50 -5.55
N GLU A 48 -21.61 -6.77 -5.17
CA GLU A 48 -22.56 -7.43 -4.25
C GLU A 48 -22.55 -6.78 -2.87
N ARG A 49 -21.36 -6.51 -2.32
CA ARG A 49 -21.22 -5.82 -1.02
C ARG A 49 -21.85 -4.44 -1.04
N HIS A 50 -21.56 -3.65 -2.08
CA HIS A 50 -22.16 -2.32 -2.25
C HIS A 50 -23.68 -2.40 -2.45
N SER A 51 -24.16 -3.34 -3.27
CA SER A 51 -25.59 -3.47 -3.54
C SER A 51 -26.34 -3.83 -2.25
N ARG A 52 -25.78 -4.74 -1.44
CA ARG A 52 -26.33 -5.12 -0.14
C ARG A 52 -26.34 -3.95 0.84
N SER A 53 -25.24 -3.19 0.95
CA SER A 53 -25.16 -2.07 1.88
C SER A 53 -26.07 -0.91 1.47
N ALA A 54 -26.26 -0.68 0.17
CA ALA A 54 -27.12 0.36 -0.38
C ALA A 54 -28.60 -0.06 -0.52
N GLY A 55 -28.97 -1.29 -0.14
CA GLY A 55 -30.32 -1.83 -0.33
C GLY A 55 -30.74 -1.96 -1.79
N LEU A 56 -29.80 -2.00 -2.72
CA LEU A 56 -30.04 -2.12 -4.16
C LEU A 56 -30.29 -3.58 -4.52
N GLN A 57 -31.44 -3.85 -5.14
CA GLN A 57 -31.68 -5.13 -5.79
C GLN A 57 -31.12 -5.09 -7.20
N VAL A 58 -30.22 -6.03 -7.52
CA VAL A 58 -29.68 -6.15 -8.86
C VAL A 58 -30.82 -6.56 -9.81
N ALA A 59 -31.06 -5.75 -10.83
CA ALA A 59 -32.14 -5.99 -11.79
C ALA A 59 -32.02 -7.41 -12.40
N PRO A 60 -33.10 -8.19 -12.45
CA PRO A 60 -33.06 -9.50 -13.09
C PRO A 60 -32.80 -9.34 -14.58
N ARG A 61 -32.18 -10.36 -15.19
CA ARG A 61 -31.77 -10.39 -16.61
C ARG A 61 -32.80 -9.78 -17.58
N GLY A 62 -34.08 -10.18 -17.48
CA GLY A 62 -35.13 -9.74 -18.41
C GLY A 62 -35.54 -8.26 -18.26
N ALA A 63 -35.17 -7.60 -17.17
CA ALA A 63 -35.48 -6.19 -16.92
C ALA A 63 -34.36 -5.25 -17.40
N GLN A 64 -33.22 -5.78 -17.86
CA GLN A 64 -32.05 -4.99 -18.23
C GLN A 64 -32.10 -4.61 -19.72
N ARG A 65 -32.48 -3.36 -20.03
CA ARG A 65 -32.47 -2.85 -21.42
C ARG A 65 -31.05 -2.74 -22.01
N ASN A 66 -30.07 -2.41 -21.17
CA ASN A 66 -28.66 -2.29 -21.56
C ASN A 66 -27.75 -2.94 -20.50
N PRO A 67 -27.43 -4.24 -20.66
CA PRO A 67 -26.58 -4.97 -19.73
C PRO A 67 -25.20 -4.32 -19.48
N LEU A 68 -24.53 -3.86 -20.54
CA LEU A 68 -23.20 -3.26 -20.41
C LEU A 68 -23.24 -1.91 -19.70
N GLY A 69 -24.23 -1.07 -20.02
CA GLY A 69 -24.43 0.20 -19.32
C GLY A 69 -24.79 0.00 -17.85
N TYR A 70 -25.61 -1.00 -17.55
CA TYR A 70 -25.97 -1.35 -16.19
C TYR A 70 -24.77 -1.87 -15.39
N PHE A 71 -23.94 -2.72 -15.99
CA PHE A 71 -22.68 -3.16 -15.39
C PHE A 71 -21.72 -1.99 -15.12
N ALA A 72 -21.54 -1.10 -16.09
CA ALA A 72 -20.71 0.09 -15.91
C ALA A 72 -21.20 0.95 -14.74
N TRP A 73 -22.52 1.13 -14.63
CA TRP A 73 -23.14 1.85 -13.52
C TRP A 73 -22.89 1.16 -12.16
N LEU A 74 -23.03 -0.17 -12.08
CA LEU A 74 -22.74 -0.93 -10.87
C LEU A 74 -21.27 -0.81 -10.45
N VAL A 75 -20.35 -0.96 -11.40
CA VAL A 75 -18.90 -0.82 -11.15
C VAL A 75 -18.58 0.58 -10.63
N ASN A 76 -19.03 1.63 -11.31
CA ASN A 76 -18.74 3.02 -10.92
C ASN A 76 -19.31 3.40 -9.55
N ARG A 77 -20.34 2.70 -9.08
CA ARG A 77 -20.92 2.94 -7.76
C ARG A 77 -20.24 2.14 -6.65
N ALA A 78 -19.73 0.95 -6.98
CA ALA A 78 -19.12 0.03 -6.03
C ALA A 78 -17.59 0.18 -5.91
N ILE A 79 -16.92 0.66 -6.97
CA ILE A 79 -15.47 0.80 -7.09
C ILE A 79 -15.18 2.23 -7.53
N SER A 80 -14.43 2.97 -6.72
CA SER A 80 -14.04 4.34 -7.08
C SER A 80 -13.08 4.33 -8.28
N SER A 81 -13.03 5.41 -9.06
CA SER A 81 -12.22 5.45 -10.30
C SER A 81 -10.72 5.26 -10.07
N ASP A 82 -10.22 5.68 -8.91
CA ASP A 82 -8.83 5.62 -8.47
C ASP A 82 -8.53 4.43 -7.53
N GLU A 83 -9.55 3.62 -7.23
CA GLU A 83 -9.42 2.53 -6.27
C GLU A 83 -8.61 1.36 -6.85
N LEU A 84 -7.50 1.05 -6.20
CA LEU A 84 -6.70 -0.15 -6.49
C LEU A 84 -7.41 -1.39 -5.95
N ALA A 85 -7.14 -2.55 -6.54
CA ALA A 85 -7.62 -3.81 -5.99
C ALA A 85 -7.06 -4.04 -4.57
N PRO A 86 -7.80 -4.71 -3.67
CA PRO A 86 -7.39 -4.85 -2.26
C PRO A 86 -5.97 -5.40 -2.05
N PHE A 87 -5.54 -6.35 -2.89
CA PHE A 87 -4.18 -6.89 -2.82
C PHE A 87 -3.11 -5.87 -3.21
N GLU A 88 -3.37 -5.07 -4.26
CA GLU A 88 -2.47 -3.99 -4.69
C GLU A 88 -2.40 -2.87 -3.65
N GLN A 89 -3.52 -2.55 -2.99
CA GLN A 89 -3.53 -1.62 -1.86
C GLN A 89 -2.59 -2.09 -0.75
N VAL A 90 -2.72 -3.35 -0.31
CA VAL A 90 -1.88 -3.93 0.74
C VAL A 90 -0.40 -3.97 0.33
N ALA A 91 -0.10 -4.33 -0.93
CA ALA A 91 1.26 -4.34 -1.45
C ALA A 91 1.89 -2.94 -1.43
N ARG A 92 1.14 -1.92 -1.89
CA ARG A 92 1.59 -0.53 -1.90
C ARG A 92 1.79 0.02 -0.49
N GLU A 93 0.87 -0.24 0.43
CA GLU A 93 1.03 0.12 1.84
C GLU A 93 2.26 -0.54 2.45
N ARG A 94 2.50 -1.82 2.16
CA ARG A 94 3.67 -2.54 2.66
C ARG A 94 4.97 -1.90 2.16
N GLN A 95 5.05 -1.56 0.88
CA GLN A 95 6.20 -0.87 0.30
C GLN A 95 6.44 0.50 0.96
N GLN A 96 5.38 1.27 1.19
CA GLN A 96 5.47 2.56 1.88
C GLN A 96 5.98 2.40 3.32
N ARG A 97 5.50 1.39 4.05
CA ARG A 97 5.98 1.10 5.41
C ARG A 97 7.45 0.70 5.43
N ILE A 98 7.91 -0.08 4.45
CA ILE A 98 9.32 -0.47 4.32
C ILE A 98 10.19 0.76 4.03
N ALA A 99 9.79 1.60 3.08
CA ALA A 99 10.52 2.82 2.74
C ALA A 99 10.63 3.76 3.96
N ALA A 100 9.51 4.01 4.65
CA ALA A 100 9.50 4.84 5.86
C ALA A 100 10.36 4.24 6.99
N ALA A 101 10.42 2.91 7.13
CA ALA A 101 11.28 2.27 8.11
C ALA A 101 12.77 2.42 7.75
N GLN A 102 13.13 2.32 6.47
CA GLN A 102 14.49 2.53 5.99
C GLN A 102 14.96 3.98 6.21
N GLU A 103 14.11 4.96 5.94
CA GLU A 103 14.41 6.37 6.20
C GLU A 103 14.66 6.64 7.68
N ARG A 104 13.81 6.10 8.57
CA ARG A 104 14.00 6.22 10.03
C ARG A 104 15.28 5.54 10.49
N ALA A 105 15.59 4.36 9.97
CA ALA A 105 16.82 3.64 10.31
C ALA A 105 18.06 4.43 9.86
N ALA A 106 18.03 5.03 8.66
CA ALA A 106 19.11 5.87 8.16
C ALA A 106 19.30 7.13 9.01
N ALA A 107 18.22 7.81 9.40
CA ALA A 107 18.27 8.98 10.28
C ALA A 107 18.84 8.64 11.67
N GLU A 108 18.43 7.52 12.25
CA GLU A 108 18.93 7.04 13.53
C GLU A 108 20.42 6.66 13.44
N GLN A 109 20.84 6.01 12.35
CA GLN A 109 22.25 5.68 12.10
C GLN A 109 23.11 6.94 12.02
N ALA A 110 22.64 7.97 11.30
CA ALA A 110 23.33 9.26 11.19
C ALA A 110 23.44 9.95 12.55
N ARG A 111 22.36 9.95 13.35
CA ARG A 111 22.37 10.49 14.71
C ARG A 111 23.36 9.77 15.62
N ARG A 112 23.44 8.44 15.54
CA ARG A 112 24.41 7.64 16.31
C ARG A 112 25.85 7.95 15.91
N GLN A 113 26.11 8.16 14.63
CA GLN A 113 27.43 8.56 14.14
C GLN A 113 27.84 9.93 14.66
N GLN A 114 26.92 10.90 14.71
CA GLN A 114 27.16 12.21 15.30
C GLN A 114 27.49 12.10 16.79
N ILE A 115 26.68 11.37 17.56
CA ILE A 115 26.92 11.15 18.99
C ILE A 115 28.27 10.46 19.23
N ALA A 116 28.63 9.47 18.42
CA ALA A 116 29.91 8.79 18.53
C ALA A 116 31.10 9.72 18.22
N ALA A 117 30.97 10.59 17.21
CA ALA A 117 31.98 11.59 16.88
C ALA A 117 32.14 12.64 17.98
N GLU A 118 31.04 13.12 18.56
CA GLU A 118 31.04 14.05 19.69
C GLU A 118 31.67 13.41 20.94
N ALA A 119 31.34 12.15 21.24
CA ALA A 119 31.95 11.41 22.36
C ALA A 119 33.47 11.28 22.18
N ALA A 120 33.93 10.92 20.99
CA ALA A 120 35.36 10.83 20.69
C ALA A 120 36.08 12.20 20.84
N ALA A 121 35.42 13.29 20.44
CA ALA A 121 35.94 14.64 20.64
C ALA A 121 36.05 15.00 22.14
N ILE A 122 35.01 14.71 22.93
CA ILE A 122 35.01 14.92 24.39
C ILE A 122 36.12 14.11 25.05
N ASP A 123 36.28 12.84 24.69
CA ASP A 123 37.33 11.98 25.25
C ASP A 123 38.73 12.50 24.93
N ALA A 124 38.95 13.02 23.71
CA ALA A 124 40.21 13.66 23.34
C ALA A 124 40.50 14.91 24.19
N VAL A 125 39.49 15.75 24.46
CA VAL A 125 39.64 16.91 25.35
C VAL A 125 39.96 16.46 26.77
N ILE A 126 39.24 15.47 27.31
CA ILE A 126 39.51 14.93 28.66
C ILE A 126 40.93 14.36 28.76
N ALA A 127 41.39 13.65 27.73
CA ALA A 127 42.75 13.11 27.68
C ALA A 127 43.81 14.22 27.68
N ALA A 128 43.62 15.27 26.86
CA ALA A 128 44.51 16.43 26.84
C ALA A 128 44.54 17.14 28.22
N MET A 129 43.39 17.34 28.85
CA MET A 129 43.32 17.92 30.20
C MET A 129 44.06 17.07 31.24
N ARG A 130 43.96 15.74 31.17
CA ARG A 130 44.69 14.83 32.07
C ARG A 130 46.21 14.90 31.88
N GLN A 131 46.68 15.14 30.66
CA GLN A 131 48.10 15.34 30.38
C GLN A 131 48.60 16.69 30.92
N GLN A 132 47.79 17.74 30.80
CA GLN A 132 48.15 19.09 31.27
C GLN A 132 48.08 19.22 32.80
N PHE A 133 47.20 18.48 33.47
CA PHE A 133 47.06 18.45 34.92
C PHE A 133 47.27 17.04 35.49
N PRO A 134 48.53 16.53 35.51
CA PRO A 134 48.81 15.20 36.06
C PRO A 134 48.44 15.16 37.55
N LYS A 135 47.79 14.07 37.97
CA LYS A 135 47.41 13.88 39.39
C LYS A 135 48.66 13.99 40.28
N ARG A 136 48.62 14.91 41.24
CA ARG A 136 49.67 15.10 42.25
C ARG A 136 49.88 13.76 42.98
N THR A 137 51.10 13.22 42.92
CA THR A 137 51.47 12.01 43.66
C THR A 137 51.23 12.25 45.15
N ARG A 138 50.37 11.42 45.76
CA ARG A 138 50.05 11.51 47.18
C ARG A 138 51.27 11.02 47.94
N THR A 139 52.05 11.93 48.50
CA THR A 139 53.21 11.58 49.35
C THR A 139 52.69 10.84 50.58
N THR A 140 52.92 9.53 50.64
CA THR A 140 52.66 8.72 51.84
C THR A 140 53.57 9.27 52.93
N ARG A 141 53.00 9.94 53.93
CA ARG A 141 53.77 10.36 55.11
C ARG A 141 54.14 9.09 55.88
N LEU A 142 55.42 8.71 55.82
CA LEU A 142 56.02 7.76 56.76
C LEU A 142 56.06 8.47 58.12
N PHE A 143 55.19 8.05 59.04
CA PHE A 143 55.27 8.44 60.43
C PHE A 143 56.41 7.62 61.06
N VAL A 144 57.42 8.31 61.59
CA VAL A 144 58.50 7.78 62.44
C VAL A 144 58.17 8.13 63.87
#